data_AF-A0A9X5B4Z7-F1
#
_entry.id   AF-A0A9X5B4Z7-F1
#
_cell.length_a   1.000
_cell.length_b   1.000
_cell.length_c   1.000
_cell.angle_alpha   90.00
_cell.angle_beta   90.00
_cell.angle_gamma   90.00
#
_symmetry.space_group_name_H-M   'P 1'
#
loop_
_entity.id
_entity.type
_entity.pdbx_description
1 polymer ?
#
loop_
_entity_poly.entity_id
_entity_poly.type
_entity_poly.pdbx_seq_one_letter_code
_entity_poly.pdbx_strand_id
1 'polypeptide(L)'
;MSSFQGVASRLCRRFAMTYAGTTRATAWKQNTSGVPSRFLAEADTVAAMSEHQHIDHDALAELRDVMEDEFAILVNTFLQDADDRLEQLRAGAASEDAEEVRKMAHSFKGSCINIGAPELAERCRTAEQRGRDGDLSDIHDCISAIEAELGAVRQELAHFRDG
;
A
#
# COMPACT_ATOMS: atom_id res chain seq x y z
N MET A 1 -10.13 -1.35 -35.94
CA MET A 1 -11.06 -1.54 -34.81
C MET A 1 -10.88 -2.95 -34.30
N SER A 2 -10.82 -3.14 -32.98
CA SER A 2 -10.62 -4.41 -32.24
C SER A 2 -9.19 -4.65 -31.71
N SER A 3 -8.83 -3.99 -30.60
CA SER A 3 -7.83 -4.49 -29.64
C SER A 3 -8.03 -4.01 -28.19
N PHE A 4 -9.17 -3.39 -27.87
CA PHE A 4 -9.46 -2.85 -26.54
C PHE A 4 -10.02 -3.88 -25.53
N GLN A 5 -10.26 -5.14 -25.93
CA GLN A 5 -10.76 -6.19 -25.02
C GLN A 5 -9.67 -7.07 -24.40
N GLY A 6 -8.39 -6.87 -24.74
CA GLY A 6 -7.29 -7.75 -24.30
C GLY A 6 -6.66 -7.41 -22.93
N VAL A 7 -6.75 -6.16 -22.47
CA VAL A 7 -6.00 -5.68 -21.29
C VAL A 7 -6.80 -5.90 -19.99
N ALA A 8 -8.13 -5.77 -20.07
CA ALA A 8 -9.04 -6.04 -18.96
C ALA A 8 -9.05 -7.52 -18.48
N SER A 9 -8.57 -8.45 -19.31
CA SER A 9 -8.51 -9.88 -18.95
C SER A 9 -7.22 -10.31 -18.25
N ARG A 10 -6.15 -9.51 -18.33
CA ARG A 10 -4.87 -9.81 -17.66
C ARG A 10 -4.81 -9.33 -16.22
N LEU A 11 -5.45 -8.20 -15.90
CA LEU A 11 -5.60 -7.77 -14.49
C LEU A 11 -6.46 -8.75 -13.68
N CYS A 12 -7.45 -9.39 -14.28
CA CYS A 12 -8.35 -10.31 -13.59
C CYS A 12 -7.71 -11.68 -13.25
N ARG A 13 -6.58 -12.07 -13.89
CA ARG A 13 -5.85 -13.31 -13.55
C ARG A 13 -4.76 -13.14 -12.49
N ARG A 14 -4.23 -11.92 -12.29
CA ARG A 14 -3.29 -11.66 -11.19
C ARG A 14 -3.99 -11.70 -9.82
N PHE A 15 -5.31 -11.46 -9.80
CA PHE A 15 -6.16 -11.44 -8.62
C PHE A 15 -6.48 -12.81 -7.98
N ALA A 16 -6.10 -13.94 -8.57
CA ALA A 16 -6.52 -15.28 -8.09
C ALA A 16 -5.46 -16.08 -7.29
N MET A 17 -4.26 -15.54 -7.03
CA MET A 17 -3.17 -16.33 -6.41
C MET A 17 -2.64 -15.82 -5.05
N THR A 18 -3.09 -14.68 -4.54
CA THR A 18 -2.49 -14.10 -3.31
C THR A 18 -3.32 -14.28 -2.04
N TYR A 19 -4.32 -15.17 -2.06
CA TYR A 19 -5.06 -15.58 -0.86
C TYR A 19 -5.26 -17.09 -0.83
N ALA A 20 -4.16 -17.82 -0.68
CA ALA A 20 -4.17 -19.18 -0.13
C ALA A 20 -3.07 -19.24 0.92
N GLY A 21 -3.50 -19.30 2.18
CA GLY A 21 -2.62 -19.32 3.33
C GLY A 21 -1.67 -20.52 3.36
N THR A 22 -0.56 -20.26 4.05
CA THR A 22 0.17 -21.18 4.93
C THR A 22 0.93 -22.37 4.33
N THR A 23 2.19 -22.44 4.79
CA THR A 23 3.12 -23.58 4.86
C THR A 23 3.98 -23.93 3.63
N ARG A 24 5.11 -23.22 3.47
CA ARG A 24 6.49 -23.77 3.50
C ARG A 24 7.49 -22.80 2.87
N ALA A 25 8.26 -22.12 3.72
CA ALA A 25 9.54 -21.55 3.33
C ALA A 25 10.57 -21.67 4.47
N THR A 26 10.60 -22.82 5.15
CA THR A 26 11.76 -23.24 5.96
C THR A 26 12.80 -23.88 5.04
N ALA A 27 13.53 -23.08 4.24
CA ALA A 27 14.59 -23.64 3.39
C ALA A 27 15.64 -22.65 2.85
N TRP A 28 16.20 -21.74 3.67
CA TRP A 28 17.43 -20.99 3.30
C TRP A 28 18.44 -20.86 4.45
N LYS A 29 18.44 -21.82 5.40
CA LYS A 29 19.37 -21.82 6.56
C LYS A 29 20.52 -22.83 6.44
N GLN A 30 21.10 -23.01 5.25
CA GLN A 30 22.25 -23.91 5.10
C GLN A 30 23.38 -23.26 4.32
N ASN A 31 24.29 -22.62 5.08
CA ASN A 31 25.75 -22.68 4.97
C ASN A 31 26.40 -21.35 5.41
N THR A 32 26.55 -21.14 6.71
CA THR A 32 27.29 -20.00 7.31
C THR A 32 28.53 -20.45 8.06
N SER A 33 29.11 -21.60 7.70
CA SER A 33 30.43 -22.01 8.22
C SER A 33 31.52 -21.31 7.42
N GLY A 34 31.81 -20.04 7.76
CA GLY A 34 32.97 -19.34 7.18
C GLY A 34 33.03 -17.82 7.32
N VAL A 35 31.99 -17.16 7.85
CA VAL A 35 32.00 -15.69 7.98
C VAL A 35 32.60 -15.27 9.34
N PRO A 36 33.71 -14.50 9.38
CA PRO A 36 34.27 -13.99 10.62
C PRO A 36 33.28 -13.05 11.34
N SER A 37 33.11 -13.18 12.67
CA SER A 37 32.14 -12.40 13.46
C SER A 37 32.22 -10.88 13.31
N ARG A 38 33.35 -10.34 12.82
CA ARG A 38 33.49 -8.92 12.48
C ARG A 38 32.55 -8.46 11.35
N PHE A 39 32.22 -9.33 10.39
CA PHE A 39 31.31 -9.02 9.29
C PHE A 39 29.83 -9.03 9.68
N LEU A 40 29.49 -9.56 10.86
CA LEU A 40 28.11 -9.58 11.35
C LEU A 40 27.74 -8.28 12.07
N ALA A 41 28.71 -7.48 12.54
CA ALA A 41 28.45 -6.23 13.25
C ALA A 41 28.15 -5.03 12.34
N GLU A 42 28.52 -5.10 11.06
CA GLU A 42 28.25 -4.03 10.07
C GLU A 42 26.91 -4.25 9.32
N ALA A 43 26.34 -5.46 9.38
CA ALA A 43 25.08 -5.81 8.72
C ALA A 43 23.84 -5.36 9.50
N ASP A 44 23.94 -5.17 10.81
CA ASP A 44 22.78 -4.80 11.65
C ASP A 44 22.37 -3.32 11.51
N THR A 45 23.26 -2.44 11.02
CA THR A 45 22.92 -0.99 10.89
C THR A 45 22.23 -0.65 9.57
N VAL A 46 22.40 -1.47 8.53
CA VAL A 46 21.76 -1.29 7.21
C VAL A 46 20.42 -2.01 7.07
N ALA A 47 20.03 -2.83 8.05
CA ALA A 47 18.73 -3.51 8.04
C ALA A 47 17.56 -2.64 8.54
N ALA A 48 17.83 -1.44 9.07
CA ALA A 48 16.83 -0.51 9.60
C ALA A 48 16.38 0.59 8.60
N MET A 49 16.74 0.44 7.32
CA MET A 49 16.15 1.19 6.21
C MET A 49 15.54 0.16 5.28
N SER A 50 14.33 -0.29 5.63
CA SER A 50 13.56 -1.15 4.76
C SER A 50 13.31 -0.42 3.44
N GLU A 51 13.82 -0.96 2.34
CA GLU A 51 13.23 -0.73 1.01
C GLU A 51 11.86 -1.45 0.98
N HIS A 52 10.93 -1.00 1.82
CA HIS A 52 9.53 -1.32 1.63
C HIS A 52 9.05 -0.45 0.48
N GLN A 53 8.85 -1.08 -0.66
CA GLN A 53 8.41 -0.40 -1.87
C GLN A 53 7.00 0.18 -1.64
N HIS A 54 6.93 1.46 -1.27
CA HIS A 54 5.69 2.21 -1.01
C HIS A 54 4.79 2.31 -2.25
N ILE A 55 5.43 2.34 -3.42
CA ILE A 55 4.80 2.49 -4.73
C ILE A 55 5.40 1.48 -5.71
N ASP A 56 4.54 0.82 -6.46
CA ASP A 56 4.93 0.02 -7.62
C ASP A 56 5.38 0.95 -8.76
N HIS A 57 6.70 1.14 -8.88
CA HIS A 57 7.30 2.04 -9.86
C HIS A 57 7.06 1.61 -11.30
N ASP A 58 6.99 0.30 -11.57
CA ASP A 58 6.72 -0.22 -12.91
C ASP A 58 5.27 0.10 -13.30
N ALA A 59 4.32 -0.19 -12.40
CA ALA A 59 2.92 0.12 -12.62
C ALA A 59 2.67 1.65 -12.73
N LEU A 60 3.36 2.45 -11.91
CA LEU A 60 3.24 3.91 -11.95
C LEU A 60 3.82 4.50 -13.24
N ALA A 61 4.96 3.97 -13.73
CA ALA A 61 5.54 4.38 -15.00
C ALA A 61 4.63 4.03 -16.19
N GLU A 62 4.08 2.81 -16.23
CA GLU A 62 3.09 2.42 -17.23
C GLU A 62 1.85 3.34 -17.20
N LEU A 63 1.37 3.67 -15.98
CA LEU A 63 0.23 4.57 -15.80
C LEU A 63 0.54 5.98 -16.30
N ARG A 64 1.73 6.51 -16.01
CA ARG A 64 2.20 7.80 -16.50
C ARG A 64 2.28 7.83 -18.02
N ASP A 65 2.85 6.80 -18.64
CA ASP A 65 3.01 6.73 -20.09
C ASP A 65 1.66 6.63 -20.82
N VAL A 66 0.65 6.02 -20.20
CA VAL A 66 -0.72 5.94 -20.77
C VAL A 66 -1.49 7.25 -20.59
N MET A 67 -1.32 7.94 -19.46
CA MET A 67 -2.09 9.14 -19.12
C MET A 67 -1.43 10.45 -19.56
N GLU A 68 -0.13 10.43 -19.85
CA GLU A 68 0.65 11.58 -20.28
C GLU A 68 0.38 12.82 -19.39
N ASP A 69 -0.19 13.88 -19.97
CA ASP A 69 -0.49 15.15 -19.28
C ASP A 69 -1.55 15.00 -18.16
N GLU A 70 -2.41 13.98 -18.22
CA GLU A 70 -3.45 13.73 -17.21
C GLU A 70 -2.91 13.05 -15.95
N PHE A 71 -1.68 12.52 -15.99
CA PHE A 71 -1.07 11.85 -14.83
C PHE A 71 -0.96 12.78 -13.61
N ALA A 72 -0.54 14.03 -13.83
CA ALA A 72 -0.44 15.01 -12.75
C ALA A 72 -1.81 15.31 -12.10
N ILE A 73 -2.88 15.31 -12.90
CA ILE A 73 -4.26 15.50 -12.41
C ILE A 73 -4.69 14.28 -11.58
N LEU A 74 -4.38 13.06 -12.04
CA LEU A 74 -4.66 11.84 -11.30
C LEU A 74 -3.97 11.85 -9.93
N VAL A 75 -2.67 12.15 -9.89
CA VAL A 75 -1.90 12.20 -8.65
C VAL A 75 -2.48 13.22 -7.68
N ASN A 76 -2.77 14.44 -8.16
CA ASN A 76 -3.34 15.48 -7.30
C ASN A 76 -4.73 15.09 -6.76
N THR A 77 -5.57 14.46 -7.61
CA THR A 77 -6.90 13.98 -7.21
C THR A 77 -6.77 12.88 -6.15
N PHE A 78 -5.88 11.92 -6.36
CA PHE A 78 -5.60 10.87 -5.38
C PHE A 78 -5.15 11.44 -4.03
N LEU A 79 -4.25 12.43 -4.04
CA LEU A 79 -3.73 13.04 -2.81
C LEU A 79 -4.80 13.82 -2.04
N GLN A 80 -5.68 14.52 -2.75
CA GLN A 80 -6.82 15.22 -2.15
C GLN A 80 -7.82 14.21 -1.57
N ASP A 81 -8.23 13.20 -2.35
CA ASP A 81 -9.10 12.13 -1.88
C ASP A 81 -8.53 11.42 -0.65
N ALA A 82 -7.20 11.20 -0.62
CA ALA A 82 -6.52 10.57 0.50
C ALA A 82 -6.62 11.40 1.79
N ASP A 83 -6.48 12.73 1.69
CA ASP A 83 -6.63 13.63 2.84
C ASP A 83 -8.08 13.61 3.37
N ASP A 84 -9.07 13.71 2.48
CA ASP A 84 -10.49 13.68 2.84
C ASP A 84 -10.88 12.36 3.52
N ARG A 85 -10.34 11.24 3.02
CA ARG A 85 -10.60 9.89 3.58
C ARG A 85 -9.96 9.69 4.94
N LEU A 86 -8.76 10.23 5.12
CA LEU A 86 -8.06 10.17 6.39
C LEU A 86 -8.81 10.97 7.46
N GLU A 87 -9.32 12.15 7.11
CA GLU A 87 -10.16 12.94 8.02
C GLU A 87 -11.45 12.18 8.40
N GLN A 88 -12.12 11.57 7.41
CA GLN A 88 -13.32 10.77 7.68
C GLN A 88 -13.04 9.52 8.52
N LEU A 89 -11.89 8.86 8.33
CA LEU A 89 -11.46 7.74 9.19
C LEU A 89 -11.24 8.20 10.64
N ARG A 90 -10.59 9.34 10.85
CA ARG A 90 -10.40 9.94 12.18
C ARG A 90 -11.73 10.29 12.83
N ALA A 91 -12.67 10.85 12.07
CA ALA A 91 -14.00 11.17 12.56
C ALA A 91 -14.78 9.93 12.97
N GLY A 92 -14.79 8.88 12.12
CA GLY A 92 -15.44 7.61 12.41
C GLY A 92 -14.85 6.91 13.64
N ALA A 93 -13.53 6.95 13.81
CA ALA A 93 -12.86 6.45 15.02
C ALA A 93 -13.28 7.23 16.27
N ALA A 94 -13.31 8.57 16.20
CA ALA A 94 -13.69 9.42 17.33
C ALA A 94 -15.17 9.26 17.74
N SER A 95 -16.05 8.92 16.80
CA SER A 95 -17.46 8.63 17.07
C SER A 95 -17.74 7.16 17.38
N GLU A 96 -16.71 6.30 17.45
CA GLU A 96 -16.82 4.85 17.59
C GLU A 96 -17.74 4.20 16.54
N ASP A 97 -17.83 4.79 15.34
CA ASP A 97 -18.68 4.29 14.25
C ASP A 97 -17.89 3.29 13.39
N ALA A 98 -18.00 2.01 13.76
CA ALA A 98 -17.29 0.94 13.09
C ALA A 98 -17.71 0.75 11.62
N GLU A 99 -18.96 1.03 11.28
CA GLU A 99 -19.44 0.90 9.91
C GLU A 99 -18.92 2.02 9.02
N GLU A 100 -18.82 3.24 9.56
CA GLU A 100 -18.19 4.36 8.85
C GLU A 100 -16.69 4.12 8.65
N VAL A 101 -15.98 3.68 9.68
CA VAL A 101 -14.56 3.27 9.57
C VAL A 101 -14.39 2.22 8.47
N ARG A 102 -15.24 1.19 8.45
CA ARG A 102 -15.19 0.13 7.45
C ARG A 102 -15.37 0.67 6.03
N LYS A 103 -16.38 1.53 5.80
CA LYS A 103 -16.68 2.11 4.48
C LYS A 103 -15.53 2.99 3.99
N MET A 104 -15.01 3.85 4.86
CA MET A 104 -13.94 4.78 4.50
C MET A 104 -12.65 4.05 4.18
N ALA A 105 -12.27 3.09 5.02
CA ALA A 105 -11.11 2.24 4.79
C ALA A 105 -11.24 1.40 3.50
N HIS A 106 -12.42 0.82 3.24
CA HIS A 106 -12.69 0.05 2.02
C HIS A 106 -12.51 0.91 0.76
N SER A 107 -13.08 2.11 0.77
CA SER A 107 -13.03 3.00 -0.38
C SER A 107 -11.62 3.58 -0.57
N PHE A 108 -10.90 3.89 0.52
CA PHE A 108 -9.52 4.36 0.47
C PHE A 108 -8.56 3.30 -0.07
N LYS A 109 -8.71 2.05 0.38
CA LYS A 109 -7.97 0.89 -0.17
C LYS A 109 -8.11 0.81 -1.69
N GLY A 110 -9.32 1.01 -2.22
CA GLY A 110 -9.56 1.02 -3.67
C GLY A 110 -8.73 2.08 -4.40
N SER A 111 -8.71 3.31 -3.88
CA SER A 111 -7.86 4.38 -4.42
C SER A 111 -6.36 4.04 -4.35
N CYS A 112 -5.90 3.40 -3.28
CA CYS A 112 -4.51 2.99 -3.11
C CYS A 112 -4.08 1.92 -4.13
N ILE A 113 -4.96 0.95 -4.41
CA ILE A 113 -4.70 -0.08 -5.43
C ILE A 113 -4.59 0.57 -6.82
N ASN A 114 -5.46 1.53 -7.12
CA ASN A 114 -5.47 2.20 -8.43
C ASN A 114 -4.20 3.00 -8.72
N ILE A 115 -3.60 3.64 -7.70
CA ILE A 115 -2.36 4.41 -7.85
C ILE A 115 -1.10 3.54 -7.76
N GLY A 116 -1.24 2.25 -7.44
CA GLY A 116 -0.10 1.34 -7.26
C GLY A 116 0.59 1.51 -5.90
N ALA A 117 -0.15 1.79 -4.82
CA ALA A 117 0.33 1.87 -3.44
C ALA A 117 -0.06 0.62 -2.62
N PRO A 118 0.60 -0.54 -2.80
CA PRO A 118 0.19 -1.80 -2.21
C PRO A 118 0.27 -1.82 -0.67
N GLU A 119 1.32 -1.24 -0.10
CA GLU A 119 1.49 -1.18 1.37
C GLU A 119 0.42 -0.31 2.03
N LEU A 120 0.11 0.85 1.43
CA LEU A 120 -0.99 1.70 1.90
C LEU A 120 -2.35 1.01 1.79
N ALA A 121 -2.56 0.22 0.73
CA ALA A 121 -3.77 -0.56 0.55
C ALA A 121 -3.93 -1.62 1.67
N GLU A 122 -2.84 -2.27 2.09
CA GLU A 122 -2.90 -3.27 3.17
C GLU A 122 -3.11 -2.65 4.56
N ARG A 123 -2.59 -1.44 4.79
CA ARG A 123 -2.92 -0.69 6.00
C ARG A 123 -4.39 -0.29 6.03
N CYS A 124 -4.93 0.18 4.91
CA CYS A 124 -6.37 0.43 4.77
C CYS A 124 -7.20 -0.84 4.99
N ARG A 125 -6.75 -1.99 4.46
CA ARG A 125 -7.42 -3.29 4.67
C ARG A 125 -7.49 -3.65 6.16
N THR A 126 -6.44 -3.36 6.92
CA THR A 126 -6.43 -3.62 8.36
C THR A 126 -7.49 -2.79 9.08
N ALA A 127 -7.59 -1.49 8.80
CA ALA A 127 -8.64 -0.62 9.34
C ALA A 127 -10.05 -1.05 8.88
N GLU A 128 -10.21 -1.49 7.64
CA GLU A 128 -11.47 -2.04 7.12
C GLU A 128 -11.90 -3.28 7.92
N GLN A 129 -10.95 -4.15 8.24
CA GLN A 129 -11.21 -5.36 9.02
C GLN A 129 -11.64 -5.02 10.46
N ARG A 130 -11.02 -4.02 11.10
CA ARG A 130 -11.44 -3.53 12.42
C ARG A 130 -12.88 -3.01 12.43
N GLY A 131 -13.21 -2.16 11.46
CA GLY A 131 -14.59 -1.69 11.29
C GLY A 131 -15.58 -2.83 11.02
N ARG A 132 -15.18 -3.84 10.23
CA ARG A 132 -16.00 -5.02 9.95
C ARG A 132 -16.25 -5.89 11.18
N ASP A 133 -15.23 -6.07 12.03
CA ASP A 133 -15.31 -6.88 13.23
C ASP A 133 -16.02 -6.14 14.38
N GLY A 134 -16.22 -4.82 14.24
CA GLY A 134 -16.78 -3.97 15.28
C GLY A 134 -15.81 -3.73 16.44
N ASP A 135 -14.53 -4.08 16.27
CA ASP A 135 -13.48 -3.90 17.25
C ASP A 135 -12.59 -2.74 16.81
N LEU A 136 -12.79 -1.57 17.44
CA LEU A 136 -12.03 -0.36 17.19
C LEU A 136 -10.95 -0.11 18.24
N SER A 137 -10.61 -1.09 19.07
CA SER A 137 -9.68 -0.90 20.19
C SER A 137 -8.28 -0.41 19.79
N ASP A 138 -7.80 -0.81 18.61
CA ASP A 138 -6.50 -0.42 18.03
C ASP A 138 -6.65 0.49 16.80
N ILE A 139 -7.82 1.10 16.57
CA ILE A 139 -8.09 1.85 15.34
C ILE A 139 -7.18 3.08 15.21
N HIS A 140 -6.81 3.73 16.32
CA HIS A 140 -5.93 4.89 16.31
C HIS A 140 -4.50 4.53 15.88
N ASP A 141 -4.01 3.35 16.26
CA ASP A 141 -2.72 2.84 15.79
C ASP A 141 -2.77 2.49 14.31
N CYS A 142 -3.89 1.90 13.85
CA CYS A 142 -4.12 1.64 12.44
C CYS A 142 -4.13 2.93 11.60
N ILE A 143 -4.84 3.98 12.07
CA ILE A 143 -4.89 5.28 11.41
C ILE A 143 -3.48 5.90 11.38
N SER A 144 -2.75 5.90 12.50
CA SER A 144 -1.37 6.41 12.55
C SER A 144 -0.44 5.70 11.57
N ALA A 145 -0.62 4.39 11.39
CA ALA A 145 0.13 3.61 10.41
C ALA A 145 -0.24 3.99 8.96
N ILE A 146 -1.52 4.23 8.66
CA ILE A 146 -1.98 4.74 7.37
C ILE A 146 -1.37 6.11 7.07
N GLU A 147 -1.32 6.99 8.06
CA GLU A 147 -0.75 8.34 7.94
C GLU A 147 0.74 8.32 7.60
N ALA A 148 1.51 7.51 8.32
CA ALA A 148 2.94 7.37 8.07
C ALA A 148 3.23 6.88 6.64
N GLU A 149 2.47 5.88 6.20
CA GLU A 149 2.60 5.30 4.86
C GLU A 149 2.15 6.26 3.76
N LEU A 150 1.04 6.97 3.96
CA LEU A 150 0.58 8.00 3.04
C LEU A 150 1.63 9.12 2.91
N GLY A 151 2.33 9.44 3.99
CA GLY A 151 3.47 10.37 3.98
C GLY A 151 4.61 9.90 3.07
N ALA A 152 4.96 8.60 3.10
CA ALA A 152 5.96 8.02 2.23
C ALA A 152 5.50 8.00 0.76
N VAL A 153 4.26 7.55 0.50
CA VAL A 153 3.63 7.59 -0.83
C VAL A 153 3.63 9.00 -1.43
N ARG A 154 3.32 10.03 -0.63
CA ARG A 154 3.35 11.44 -1.07
C ARG A 154 4.74 11.84 -1.56
N GLN A 155 5.79 11.41 -0.86
CA GLN A 155 7.17 11.71 -1.26
C GLN A 155 7.53 11.03 -2.58
N GLU A 156 7.19 9.75 -2.73
CA GLU A 156 7.44 9.00 -3.98
C GLU A 156 6.70 9.60 -5.18
N LEU A 157 5.40 9.92 -5.02
CA LEU A 157 4.60 10.54 -6.08
C LEU A 157 5.12 11.93 -6.47
N ALA A 158 5.64 12.71 -5.51
CA ALA A 158 6.26 14.00 -5.81
C ALA A 158 7.53 13.85 -6.66
N HIS A 159 8.39 12.87 -6.34
CA HIS A 159 9.58 12.57 -7.15
C HIS A 159 9.22 12.14 -8.57
N PHE A 160 8.17 11.33 -8.73
CA PHE A 160 7.72 10.87 -10.05
C PHE A 160 7.07 11.94 -10.92
N ARG A 161 6.45 12.95 -10.30
CA ARG A 161 5.80 14.06 -11.02
C ARG A 161 6.82 15.07 -11.54
N ASP A 162 7.87 15.32 -10.77
CA ASP A 162 8.83 16.40 -11.04
C ASP A 162 10.09 15.92 -11.81
N GLY A 163 10.16 14.61 -12.13
CA GLY A 163 11.29 13.94 -12.78
C GLY A 163 11.08 13.48 -14.22
#